data_AF-A0AA42QNY2-F1
#
_entry.id   AF-A0AA42QNY2-F1
#
_cell.length_a   1.000
_cell.length_b   1.000
_cell.length_c   1.000
_cell.angle_alpha   90.00
_cell.angle_beta   90.00
_cell.angle_gamma   90.00
#
_symmetry.space_group_name_H-M   'P 1'
#
loop_
_entity.id
_entity.type
_entity.pdbx_description
1 polymer ?
#
loop_
_entity_poly.entity_id
_entity_poly.type
_entity_poly.pdbx_seq_one_letter_code
_entity_poly.pdbx_strand_id
1 'polypeptide(L)'
;MQGKGGAIYNVATLLEDGTSRSLVEIRATLVEQNQAVQGAILYGEAPSFRIYNSVFKENKTTDASSANIYSVNNAAVKEDITLSSLASRLVSSTFVKNTGYVVNVRDGMALNNLTVVGNSKGIYFNPSTNLAYLANSIVLGNSENTISKNCAGDLSKAVLQNNLVTQTDCGSGASYYPNEFWSGALIAGSDVVGECKTMSADADSLLCPYIVPNQKFLGYIRPRILMSQTHWLDSPIVNKGKVVVNTTDSLIGCENSDQRGVNRNTNNTFCDRGAIEIEVPTTISLIGEDLIAGQVAKLSVADLLGDSDLLSKTECASLFKSAKAPNGEEWQPGCMRVQQTQTVSKGKVVIDELGNITYTPNGAWHGADIFRLQLVTTTTRFDEHVPFIEVNVQIVQEPQNHMESDKIKTSGGSTGILSLLGLFALILMRRK
;
A
#
# COMPACT_ATOMS: atom_id res chain seq x y z
N MET A 1 37.43 10.82 0.92
CA MET A 1 35.97 10.96 0.83
C MET A 1 35.35 10.17 -0.33
N GLN A 2 36.11 9.64 -1.29
CA GLN A 2 35.49 8.84 -2.37
C GLN A 2 34.82 7.58 -1.82
N GLY A 3 33.54 7.37 -2.17
CA GLY A 3 32.81 6.14 -1.90
C GLY A 3 31.94 6.10 -0.64
N LYS A 4 31.74 7.22 0.09
CA LYS A 4 30.85 7.27 1.27
C LYS A 4 29.61 8.11 1.00
N GLY A 5 28.43 7.63 1.38
CA GLY A 5 27.18 8.42 1.36
C GLY A 5 26.67 8.66 -0.06
N GLY A 6 26.01 7.66 -0.65
CA GLY A 6 25.52 7.75 -2.04
C GLY A 6 24.49 8.86 -2.22
N ALA A 7 23.43 8.85 -1.40
CA ALA A 7 22.47 9.95 -1.35
C ALA A 7 22.84 10.99 -0.29
N ILE A 8 23.22 10.55 0.93
CA ILE A 8 23.49 11.44 2.05
C ILE A 8 24.81 11.04 2.74
N TYR A 9 25.67 12.03 2.96
CA TYR A 9 26.89 11.91 3.76
C TYR A 9 26.80 12.83 4.99
N ASN A 10 26.86 12.26 6.18
CA ASN A 10 26.74 12.96 7.46
C ASN A 10 27.96 12.70 8.36
N VAL A 11 28.81 13.71 8.53
CA VAL A 11 30.07 13.63 9.33
C VAL A 11 29.84 13.74 10.84
N ALA A 12 28.59 13.88 11.27
CA ALA A 12 28.12 13.94 12.67
C ALA A 12 29.17 13.54 13.73
N THR A 13 29.71 14.52 14.46
CA THR A 13 30.61 14.25 15.58
C THR A 13 29.81 13.82 16.81
N LEU A 14 30.18 12.69 17.42
CA LEU A 14 29.70 12.30 18.75
C LEU A 14 30.46 13.08 19.82
N LEU A 15 29.72 13.67 20.74
CA LEU A 15 30.28 14.24 21.96
C LEU A 15 30.53 13.12 22.99
N GLU A 16 31.34 13.42 24.01
CA GLU A 16 31.67 12.47 25.08
C GLU A 16 30.42 11.98 25.85
N ASP A 17 29.35 12.78 25.86
CA ASP A 17 28.07 12.44 26.49
C ASP A 17 27.15 11.57 25.60
N GLY A 18 27.62 11.17 24.41
CA GLY A 18 26.85 10.39 23.44
C GLY A 18 25.97 11.21 22.51
N THR A 19 25.87 12.53 22.72
CA THR A 19 25.04 13.41 21.89
C THR A 19 25.68 13.62 20.52
N SER A 20 24.88 13.53 19.45
CA SER A 20 25.29 13.91 18.11
C SER A 20 24.90 15.35 17.81
N ARG A 21 25.83 16.15 17.24
CA ARG A 21 25.55 17.54 16.81
C ARG A 21 24.93 17.67 15.41
N SER A 22 24.51 16.56 14.80
CA SER A 22 23.88 16.53 13.48
C SER A 22 22.72 15.55 13.52
N LEU A 23 21.67 15.81 12.75
CA LEU A 23 20.52 14.94 12.60
C LEU A 23 20.08 14.94 11.14
N VAL A 24 19.94 13.76 10.55
CA VAL A 24 19.33 13.59 9.23
C VAL A 24 17.87 13.16 9.40
N GLU A 25 16.93 13.94 8.88
CA GLU A 25 15.52 13.58 8.88
C GLU A 25 15.04 13.26 7.46
N ILE A 26 14.47 12.07 7.26
CA ILE A 26 13.89 11.61 6.00
C ILE A 26 12.43 11.24 6.27
N ARG A 27 11.49 11.85 5.54
CA ARG A 27 10.06 11.58 5.69
C ARG A 27 9.41 11.44 4.33
N ALA A 28 8.53 10.44 4.18
CA ALA A 28 7.73 10.28 2.97
C ALA A 28 8.56 10.37 1.68
N THR A 29 9.75 9.75 1.68
CA THR A 29 10.75 9.91 0.61
C THR A 29 10.99 8.58 -0.10
N LEU A 30 11.18 8.65 -1.42
CA LEU A 30 11.77 7.58 -2.21
C LEU A 30 13.26 7.86 -2.38
N VAL A 31 14.11 6.95 -1.89
CA VAL A 31 15.55 6.97 -2.19
C VAL A 31 15.85 5.74 -3.02
N GLU A 32 16.20 5.95 -4.29
CA GLU A 32 16.42 4.84 -5.21
C GLU A 32 17.69 4.97 -6.05
N GLN A 33 18.25 3.82 -6.42
CA GLN A 33 19.37 3.69 -7.37
C GLN A 33 20.66 4.44 -6.99
N ASN A 34 20.86 4.75 -5.72
CA ASN A 34 22.11 5.33 -5.24
C ASN A 34 23.18 4.26 -5.08
N GLN A 35 24.44 4.62 -5.29
CA GLN A 35 25.57 3.71 -5.14
C GLN A 35 26.69 4.33 -4.32
N ALA A 36 27.23 3.58 -3.38
CA ALA A 36 28.42 3.94 -2.63
C ALA A 36 29.22 2.68 -2.23
N VAL A 37 30.47 2.88 -1.82
CA VAL A 37 31.24 1.82 -1.15
C VAL A 37 30.63 1.57 0.23
N GLN A 38 30.30 2.64 0.96
CA GLN A 38 29.67 2.60 2.29
C GLN A 38 28.48 3.56 2.35
N GLY A 39 27.32 3.10 2.82
CA GLY A 39 26.16 3.96 3.02
C GLY A 39 25.57 4.50 1.73
N ALA A 40 25.08 3.63 0.83
CA ALA A 40 24.46 4.06 -0.43
C ALA A 40 23.27 5.01 -0.23
N ILE A 41 22.49 4.84 0.83
CA ILE A 41 21.39 5.74 1.21
C ILE A 41 21.93 6.82 2.15
N LEU A 42 22.52 6.39 3.26
CA LEU A 42 23.01 7.29 4.29
C LEU A 42 24.32 6.73 4.83
N TYR A 43 25.35 7.55 4.82
CA TYR A 43 26.56 7.33 5.61
C TYR A 43 26.58 8.32 6.77
N GLY A 44 26.73 7.82 7.99
CA GLY A 44 26.86 8.61 9.22
C GLY A 44 28.09 8.18 10.03
N GLU A 45 28.84 9.13 10.56
CA GLU A 45 29.85 8.84 11.60
C GLU A 45 29.17 8.41 12.93
N ALA A 46 27.94 8.87 13.15
CA ALA A 46 27.10 8.54 14.31
C ALA A 46 25.73 8.02 13.86
N PRO A 47 25.05 7.17 14.66
CA PRO A 47 23.64 6.87 14.44
C PRO A 47 22.85 8.08 14.88
N SER A 48 22.63 9.02 13.96
CA SER A 48 21.82 10.22 14.18
C SER A 48 20.93 10.52 13.00
N PHE A 49 19.81 9.80 12.95
CA PHE A 49 18.82 9.93 11.89
C PHE A 49 17.39 9.68 12.39
N ARG A 50 16.42 10.27 11.72
CA ARG A 50 15.01 9.96 11.91
C ARG A 50 14.38 9.73 10.54
N ILE A 51 13.98 8.49 10.29
CA ILE A 51 13.47 8.06 9.00
C ILE A 51 12.05 7.52 9.21
N TYR A 52 11.10 8.07 8.46
CA TYR A 52 9.69 7.71 8.56
C TYR A 52 9.08 7.54 7.18
N ASN A 53 8.15 6.58 7.07
CA ASN A 53 7.20 6.49 5.96
C ASN A 53 7.88 6.49 4.58
N SER A 54 9.05 5.86 4.45
CA SER A 54 9.93 6.02 3.27
C SER A 54 10.16 4.69 2.54
N VAL A 55 10.56 4.79 1.28
CA VAL A 55 10.87 3.64 0.42
C VAL A 55 12.32 3.71 -0.04
N PHE A 56 13.01 2.59 0.11
CA PHE A 56 14.40 2.42 -0.28
C PHE A 56 14.49 1.32 -1.32
N LYS A 57 14.76 1.69 -2.58
CA LYS A 57 14.68 0.77 -3.71
C LYS A 57 15.97 0.75 -4.52
N GLU A 58 16.50 -0.44 -4.82
CA GLU A 58 17.62 -0.60 -5.76
C GLU A 58 18.91 0.17 -5.40
N ASN A 59 19.12 0.54 -4.13
CA ASN A 59 20.36 1.18 -3.71
C ASN A 59 21.46 0.13 -3.46
N LYS A 60 22.71 0.49 -3.76
CA LYS A 60 23.84 -0.46 -3.81
C LYS A 60 25.02 -0.02 -2.96
N THR A 61 25.25 -0.74 -1.86
CA THR A 61 26.49 -0.67 -1.07
C THR A 61 27.40 -1.84 -1.44
N THR A 62 28.65 -1.55 -1.82
CA THR A 62 29.56 -2.60 -2.31
C THR A 62 30.48 -3.18 -1.24
N ASP A 63 30.74 -2.47 -0.14
CA ASP A 63 31.51 -3.01 0.99
C ASP A 63 30.67 -4.03 1.77
N ALA A 64 31.18 -5.26 1.88
CA ALA A 64 30.51 -6.36 2.54
C ALA A 64 30.35 -6.17 4.06
N SER A 65 31.14 -5.27 4.67
CA SER A 65 31.08 -4.89 6.07
C SER A 65 30.23 -3.64 6.35
N SER A 66 29.67 -3.04 5.29
CA SER A 66 28.80 -1.87 5.36
C SER A 66 27.34 -2.22 5.07
N ALA A 67 26.50 -1.18 5.05
CA ALA A 67 25.08 -1.26 4.77
C ALA A 67 24.63 -0.02 3.99
N ASN A 68 23.41 -0.04 3.45
CA ASN A 68 22.88 1.10 2.73
C ASN A 68 22.61 2.30 3.65
N ILE A 69 22.07 2.06 4.83
CA ILE A 69 22.07 3.02 5.93
C ILE A 69 23.17 2.59 6.90
N TYR A 70 24.27 3.34 6.91
CA TYR A 70 25.48 2.98 7.61
C TYR A 70 25.85 4.00 8.68
N SER A 71 26.06 3.52 9.91
CA SER A 71 26.67 4.28 11.01
C SER A 71 28.01 3.66 11.44
N VAL A 72 29.05 4.50 11.57
CA VAL A 72 30.40 4.05 11.95
C VAL A 72 30.46 3.68 13.42
N ASN A 73 30.03 4.57 14.30
CA ASN A 73 30.15 4.42 15.75
C ASN A 73 28.83 3.95 16.39
N ASN A 74 28.95 3.39 17.59
CA ASN A 74 27.80 3.18 18.49
C ASN A 74 27.50 4.50 19.23
N ALA A 75 26.23 4.82 19.47
CA ALA A 75 25.90 5.91 20.38
C ALA A 75 26.16 5.45 21.83
N ALA A 76 26.62 6.36 22.69
CA ALA A 76 26.58 6.10 24.12
C ALA A 76 25.11 6.24 24.57
N VAL A 77 24.53 5.14 25.03
CA VAL A 77 23.15 5.08 25.49
C VAL A 77 23.15 4.47 26.89
N LYS A 78 22.37 5.07 27.80
CA LYS A 78 22.16 4.54 29.15
C LYS A 78 21.15 3.39 29.10
N GLU A 79 21.34 2.38 29.93
CA GLU A 79 20.49 1.18 29.96
C GLU A 79 19.02 1.48 30.33
N ASP A 80 18.78 2.61 30.99
CA ASP A 80 17.50 3.12 31.48
C ASP A 80 16.74 4.01 30.46
N ILE A 81 17.27 4.20 29.25
CA ILE A 81 16.60 4.95 28.17
C ILE A 81 15.41 4.16 27.63
N THR A 82 14.24 4.80 27.57
CA THR A 82 13.07 4.20 26.92
C THR A 82 13.23 4.26 25.41
N LEU A 83 12.72 3.25 24.69
CA LEU A 83 12.77 3.19 23.23
C LEU A 83 12.23 4.46 22.54
N SER A 84 11.19 5.07 23.12
CA SER A 84 10.55 6.30 22.62
C SER A 84 11.47 7.53 22.65
N SER A 85 12.49 7.52 23.51
CA SER A 85 13.46 8.60 23.67
C SER A 85 14.71 8.45 22.79
N LEU A 86 14.84 7.33 22.07
CA LEU A 86 15.94 7.11 21.14
C LEU A 86 15.87 8.09 19.96
N ALA A 87 16.96 8.83 19.76
CA ALA A 87 17.07 9.80 18.68
C ALA A 87 17.13 9.15 17.30
N SER A 88 17.67 7.92 17.22
CA SER A 88 17.88 7.21 15.96
C SER A 88 16.79 6.20 15.67
N ARG A 89 15.90 6.58 14.76
CA ARG A 89 14.69 5.82 14.44
C ARG A 89 14.56 5.61 12.95
N LEU A 90 14.25 4.39 12.55
CA LEU A 90 13.89 4.01 11.19
C LEU A 90 12.57 3.25 11.25
N VAL A 91 11.50 3.87 10.78
CA VAL A 91 10.16 3.34 11.04
C VAL A 91 9.21 3.44 9.85
N SER A 92 8.22 2.54 9.82
CA SER A 92 7.14 2.52 8.83
C SER A 92 7.66 2.60 7.39
N SER A 93 8.72 1.86 7.06
CA SER A 93 9.46 2.01 5.81
C SER A 93 9.75 0.67 5.12
N THR A 94 9.82 0.70 3.78
CA THR A 94 10.08 -0.50 2.96
C THR A 94 11.46 -0.48 2.32
N PHE A 95 12.12 -1.63 2.32
CA PHE A 95 13.36 -1.89 1.58
C PHE A 95 13.13 -3.00 0.56
N VAL A 96 13.39 -2.70 -0.71
CA VAL A 96 13.18 -3.65 -1.82
C VAL A 96 14.30 -3.58 -2.86
N LYS A 97 14.77 -4.74 -3.33
CA LYS A 97 15.81 -4.88 -4.36
C LYS A 97 17.14 -4.17 -4.07
N ASN A 98 17.46 -3.87 -2.81
CA ASN A 98 18.73 -3.25 -2.45
C ASN A 98 19.89 -4.26 -2.49
N THR A 99 21.09 -3.79 -2.82
CA THR A 99 22.34 -4.57 -2.79
C THR A 99 23.19 -4.20 -1.57
N GLY A 100 23.68 -5.20 -0.83
CA GLY A 100 24.27 -5.05 0.51
C GLY A 100 23.26 -5.28 1.63
N TYR A 101 23.71 -5.15 2.88
CA TYR A 101 22.80 -5.08 4.03
C TYR A 101 22.01 -3.76 3.97
N VAL A 102 20.75 -3.77 4.38
CA VAL A 102 19.91 -2.55 4.28
C VAL A 102 20.27 -1.52 5.35
N VAL A 103 20.68 -1.99 6.53
CA VAL A 103 21.06 -1.17 7.68
C VAL A 103 22.03 -1.95 8.59
N ASN A 104 23.00 -1.24 9.20
CA ASN A 104 23.79 -1.78 10.30
C ASN A 104 23.27 -1.25 11.64
N VAL A 105 22.51 -2.05 12.37
CA VAL A 105 21.90 -1.67 13.64
C VAL A 105 22.97 -1.60 14.73
N ARG A 106 23.14 -0.42 15.29
CA ARG A 106 24.09 -0.06 16.35
C ARG A 106 23.34 0.23 17.65
N ASP A 107 24.08 0.39 18.75
CA ASP A 107 23.52 0.87 20.00
C ASP A 107 22.81 2.23 19.79
N GLY A 108 21.62 2.35 20.35
CA GLY A 108 20.79 3.57 20.27
C GLY A 108 19.90 3.67 19.03
N MET A 109 19.86 2.63 18.19
CA MET A 109 18.98 2.56 17.01
C MET A 109 17.71 1.75 17.30
N ALA A 110 16.55 2.29 16.92
CA ALA A 110 15.28 1.59 16.96
C ALA A 110 14.65 1.48 15.56
N LEU A 111 14.41 0.24 15.14
CA LEU A 111 13.73 -0.10 13.91
C LEU A 111 12.34 -0.65 14.23
N ASN A 112 11.30 -0.10 13.61
CA ASN A 112 9.92 -0.46 13.93
C ASN A 112 9.03 -0.45 12.68
N ASN A 113 8.10 -1.39 12.54
CA ASN A 113 7.17 -1.45 11.39
C ASN A 113 7.89 -1.39 10.03
N LEU A 114 8.90 -2.23 9.81
CA LEU A 114 9.62 -2.28 8.53
C LEU A 114 9.18 -3.45 7.67
N THR A 115 9.18 -3.27 6.35
CA THR A 115 9.09 -4.37 5.38
C THR A 115 10.40 -4.47 4.61
N VAL A 116 11.19 -5.50 4.86
CA VAL A 116 12.51 -5.71 4.26
C VAL A 116 12.49 -7.00 3.46
N VAL A 117 12.26 -6.87 2.15
CA VAL A 117 12.01 -8.03 1.25
C VAL A 117 12.73 -7.87 -0.08
N GLY A 118 13.28 -8.97 -0.61
CA GLY A 118 13.86 -8.98 -1.95
C GLY A 118 15.19 -8.23 -2.08
N ASN A 119 15.85 -7.90 -0.97
CA ASN A 119 17.19 -7.30 -0.97
C ASN A 119 18.24 -8.40 -1.03
N SER A 120 19.47 -8.13 -1.47
CA SER A 120 20.54 -9.16 -1.50
C SER A 120 20.95 -9.66 -0.11
N LYS A 121 20.76 -8.83 0.92
CA LYS A 121 20.92 -9.14 2.35
C LYS A 121 19.92 -8.30 3.15
N GLY A 122 19.48 -8.80 4.30
CA GLY A 122 18.59 -8.09 5.21
C GLY A 122 19.34 -7.16 6.16
N ILE A 123 19.09 -7.31 7.46
CA ILE A 123 19.57 -6.42 8.52
C ILE A 123 20.85 -6.97 9.16
N TYR A 124 21.84 -6.10 9.41
CA TYR A 124 23.07 -6.46 10.11
C TYR A 124 23.09 -5.87 11.51
N PHE A 125 23.28 -6.67 12.55
CA PHE A 125 23.36 -6.22 13.93
C PHE A 125 24.82 -6.11 14.39
N ASN A 126 25.22 -4.94 14.87
CA ASN A 126 26.51 -4.70 15.51
C ASN A 126 26.39 -3.82 16.78
N PRO A 127 25.55 -4.21 17.76
CA PRO A 127 25.44 -3.55 19.06
C PRO A 127 26.50 -4.01 20.07
N SER A 128 26.73 -3.19 21.10
CA SER A 128 27.65 -3.46 22.20
C SER A 128 26.93 -3.65 23.55
N THR A 129 25.76 -3.02 23.77
CA THR A 129 25.13 -2.87 25.10
C THR A 129 23.64 -3.26 25.18
N ASN A 130 23.10 -4.05 24.24
CA ASN A 130 21.69 -4.45 24.22
C ASN A 130 20.66 -3.34 23.94
N LEU A 131 21.09 -2.28 23.25
CA LEU A 131 20.26 -1.09 22.97
C LEU A 131 20.00 -0.91 21.46
N ALA A 132 20.02 -2.01 20.72
CA ALA A 132 19.62 -2.10 19.32
C ALA A 132 18.30 -2.85 19.21
N TYR A 133 17.32 -2.27 18.51
CA TYR A 133 15.96 -2.80 18.50
C TYR A 133 15.45 -3.04 17.09
N LEU A 134 14.72 -4.14 16.92
CA LEU A 134 13.89 -4.42 15.75
C LEU A 134 12.54 -4.94 16.22
N ALA A 135 11.47 -4.23 15.88
CA ALA A 135 10.12 -4.60 16.29
C ALA A 135 9.08 -4.52 15.19
N ASN A 136 8.01 -5.32 15.34
CA ASN A 136 6.79 -5.27 14.54
C ASN A 136 7.05 -5.28 13.02
N SER A 137 8.13 -5.93 12.58
CA SER A 137 8.64 -5.84 11.21
C SER A 137 8.52 -7.18 10.46
N ILE A 138 8.51 -7.11 9.14
CA ILE A 138 8.62 -8.24 8.23
C ILE A 138 10.02 -8.21 7.63
N VAL A 139 10.83 -9.24 7.89
CA VAL A 139 12.18 -9.37 7.34
C VAL A 139 12.32 -10.77 6.76
N LEU A 140 11.96 -10.90 5.48
CA LEU A 140 11.84 -12.18 4.77
C LEU A 140 12.35 -12.03 3.34
N GLY A 141 12.67 -13.14 2.67
CA GLY A 141 12.91 -13.11 1.22
C GLY A 141 14.18 -12.37 0.79
N ASN A 142 15.15 -12.15 1.68
CA ASN A 142 16.41 -11.50 1.31
C ASN A 142 17.37 -12.56 0.70
N SER A 143 18.26 -12.17 -0.22
CA SER A 143 18.95 -13.04 -1.19
C SER A 143 18.01 -13.64 -2.23
N GLU A 144 17.48 -12.81 -3.14
CA GLU A 144 16.66 -13.21 -4.31
C GLU A 144 15.42 -14.05 -3.95
N ASN A 145 14.59 -13.59 -3.01
CA ASN A 145 13.36 -14.25 -2.57
C ASN A 145 13.57 -15.58 -1.85
N THR A 146 14.81 -15.93 -1.51
CA THR A 146 15.08 -17.04 -0.59
C THR A 146 14.78 -16.62 0.85
N ILE A 147 14.49 -17.60 1.71
CA ILE A 147 14.18 -17.37 3.13
C ILE A 147 15.45 -17.20 4.00
N SER A 148 16.60 -16.87 3.39
CA SER A 148 17.92 -16.80 4.06
C SER A 148 18.45 -15.37 4.14
N LYS A 149 19.49 -15.12 4.95
CA LYS A 149 20.17 -13.81 5.06
C LYS A 149 19.25 -12.65 5.48
N ASN A 150 18.23 -12.92 6.29
CA ASN A 150 17.30 -11.91 6.80
C ASN A 150 17.92 -11.08 7.92
N CYS A 151 18.66 -11.73 8.83
CA CYS A 151 19.44 -11.08 9.87
C CYS A 151 20.87 -11.65 9.89
N ALA A 152 21.83 -10.86 10.34
CA ALA A 152 23.21 -11.28 10.53
C ALA A 152 23.89 -10.43 11.61
N GLY A 153 25.09 -10.82 12.04
CA GLY A 153 25.88 -10.09 13.03
C GLY A 153 25.65 -10.59 14.46
N ASP A 154 25.82 -9.72 15.45
CA ASP A 154 25.63 -10.08 16.87
C ASP A 154 24.20 -9.74 17.33
N LEU A 155 23.35 -10.77 17.33
CA LEU A 155 21.97 -10.66 17.82
C LEU A 155 21.85 -10.87 19.34
N SER A 156 22.91 -11.34 20.02
CA SER A 156 22.86 -11.62 21.47
C SER A 156 22.65 -10.37 22.32
N LYS A 157 22.95 -9.22 21.73
CA LYS A 157 22.82 -7.87 22.30
C LYS A 157 21.84 -7.03 21.48
N ALA A 158 20.86 -7.65 20.86
CA ALA A 158 19.77 -6.96 20.20
C ALA A 158 18.44 -7.43 20.78
N VAL A 159 17.50 -6.50 20.91
CA VAL A 159 16.14 -6.80 21.36
C VAL A 159 15.24 -6.89 20.13
N LEU A 160 14.86 -8.11 19.80
CA LEU A 160 13.95 -8.41 18.70
C LEU A 160 12.57 -8.77 19.26
N GLN A 161 11.53 -8.08 18.79
CA GLN A 161 10.16 -8.29 19.28
C GLN A 161 9.15 -8.35 18.12
N ASN A 162 8.25 -9.32 18.14
CA ASN A 162 7.09 -9.35 17.24
C ASN A 162 7.42 -9.24 15.74
N ASN A 163 8.54 -9.78 15.29
CA ASN A 163 8.89 -9.75 13.88
C ASN A 163 8.45 -11.01 13.17
N LEU A 164 8.10 -10.90 11.89
CA LEU A 164 7.93 -12.04 11.01
C LEU A 164 9.23 -12.27 10.24
N VAL A 165 9.91 -13.38 10.56
CA VAL A 165 11.29 -13.63 10.14
C VAL A 165 11.53 -15.10 9.83
N THR A 166 12.77 -15.47 9.52
CA THR A 166 13.22 -16.86 9.61
C THR A 166 13.96 -17.14 10.91
N GLN A 167 13.65 -18.30 11.51
CA GLN A 167 14.18 -18.66 12.82
C GLN A 167 15.70 -18.79 12.85
N THR A 168 16.30 -19.33 11.78
CA THR A 168 17.73 -19.65 11.74
C THR A 168 18.63 -18.42 11.87
N ASP A 169 18.19 -17.29 11.29
CA ASP A 169 19.06 -16.13 11.10
C ASP A 169 18.71 -14.99 12.06
N CYS A 170 17.41 -14.85 12.40
CA CYS A 170 16.92 -13.77 13.26
C CYS A 170 16.61 -14.24 14.69
N GLY A 171 16.63 -15.55 14.98
CA GLY A 171 16.34 -16.10 16.29
C GLY A 171 14.89 -15.89 16.77
N SER A 172 14.60 -16.40 17.98
CA SER A 172 13.24 -16.39 18.53
C SER A 172 12.75 -15.05 19.07
N GLY A 173 13.64 -14.06 19.20
CA GLY A 173 13.32 -12.78 19.84
C GLY A 173 13.06 -12.90 21.34
N ALA A 174 12.52 -11.85 21.94
CA ALA A 174 12.21 -11.80 23.36
C ALA A 174 11.05 -12.75 23.72
N SER A 175 11.17 -13.51 24.80
CA SER A 175 10.19 -14.54 25.19
C SER A 175 8.77 -14.00 25.45
N TYR A 176 8.64 -12.79 25.96
CA TYR A 176 7.34 -12.15 26.23
C TYR A 176 6.67 -11.59 24.96
N TYR A 177 7.47 -11.32 23.92
CA TYR A 177 6.99 -10.80 22.65
C TYR A 177 7.77 -11.40 21.47
N PRO A 178 7.66 -12.73 21.26
CA PRO A 178 8.56 -13.46 20.39
C PRO A 178 8.36 -13.09 18.93
N ASN A 179 9.38 -13.40 18.13
CA ASN A 179 9.23 -13.43 16.68
C ASN A 179 8.33 -14.60 16.27
N GLU A 180 7.65 -14.45 15.13
CA GLU A 180 6.99 -15.53 14.42
C GLU A 180 7.76 -15.87 13.14
N PHE A 181 7.54 -17.08 12.64
CA PHE A 181 8.31 -17.62 11.54
C PHE A 181 7.44 -17.96 10.34
N TRP A 182 7.92 -17.60 9.16
CA TRP A 182 7.27 -17.93 7.89
C TRP A 182 8.19 -18.75 7.00
N SER A 183 7.63 -19.83 6.42
CA SER A 183 8.33 -20.71 5.48
C SER A 183 7.51 -21.01 4.21
N GLY A 184 6.34 -20.39 4.07
CA GLY A 184 5.46 -20.55 2.91
C GLY A 184 5.88 -19.67 1.73
N ALA A 185 5.02 -19.64 0.70
CA ALA A 185 5.19 -18.73 -0.42
C ALA A 185 5.16 -17.26 0.05
N LEU A 186 6.03 -16.42 -0.49
CA LEU A 186 6.21 -15.05 0.01
C LEU A 186 5.59 -14.00 -0.92
N ILE A 187 5.85 -14.08 -2.22
CA ILE A 187 5.51 -13.02 -3.18
C ILE A 187 4.57 -13.56 -4.25
N ALA A 188 3.40 -12.93 -4.35
CA ALA A 188 2.35 -13.25 -5.31
C ALA A 188 2.66 -12.69 -6.70
N GLY A 189 3.80 -13.08 -7.27
CA GLY A 189 4.32 -12.54 -8.52
C GLY A 189 5.53 -13.34 -9.02
N SER A 190 6.00 -13.02 -10.22
CA SER A 190 7.25 -13.61 -10.74
C SER A 190 8.50 -12.96 -10.15
N ASP A 191 8.36 -11.76 -9.57
CA ASP A 191 9.43 -10.96 -9.00
C ASP A 191 8.86 -10.12 -7.82
N VAL A 192 9.72 -9.56 -6.98
CA VAL A 192 9.35 -8.66 -5.87
C VAL A 192 8.91 -7.28 -6.31
N VAL A 193 8.92 -7.00 -7.62
CA VAL A 193 8.38 -5.76 -8.21
C VAL A 193 7.47 -6.16 -9.36
N GLY A 194 6.25 -5.62 -9.40
CA GLY A 194 5.29 -5.87 -10.47
C GLY A 194 3.85 -5.98 -9.98
N GLU A 195 3.00 -6.56 -10.82
CA GLU A 195 1.58 -6.77 -10.53
C GLU A 195 1.37 -7.92 -9.54
N CYS A 196 0.38 -7.77 -8.67
CA CYS A 196 -0.03 -8.83 -7.76
C CYS A 196 -0.93 -9.84 -8.47
N LYS A 197 -0.64 -11.13 -8.28
CA LYS A 197 -1.51 -12.21 -8.76
C LYS A 197 -2.84 -12.23 -8.00
N THR A 198 -3.91 -12.58 -8.72
CA THR A 198 -5.24 -12.81 -8.15
C THR A 198 -5.25 -14.05 -7.25
N MET A 199 -6.29 -14.22 -6.44
CA MET A 199 -6.42 -15.38 -5.54
C MET A 199 -6.50 -16.71 -6.28
N SER A 200 -7.14 -16.76 -7.46
CA SER A 200 -7.13 -17.97 -8.30
C SER A 200 -5.76 -18.32 -8.87
N ALA A 201 -4.89 -17.33 -9.08
CA ALA A 201 -3.56 -17.52 -9.65
C ALA A 201 -2.49 -17.80 -8.58
N ASP A 202 -2.67 -17.29 -7.36
CA ASP A 202 -1.79 -17.53 -6.21
C ASP A 202 -2.54 -17.25 -4.89
N ALA A 203 -2.99 -18.29 -4.20
CA ALA A 203 -3.75 -18.18 -2.95
C ALA A 203 -2.87 -18.16 -1.68
N ASP A 204 -1.57 -18.43 -1.82
CA ASP A 204 -0.70 -18.83 -0.71
C ASP A 204 0.43 -17.83 -0.42
N SER A 205 0.79 -16.98 -1.38
CA SER A 205 1.84 -15.98 -1.20
C SER A 205 1.41 -14.84 -0.28
N LEU A 206 2.19 -14.60 0.77
CA LEU A 206 1.87 -13.68 1.86
C LEU A 206 1.83 -12.18 1.46
N LEU A 207 2.59 -11.77 0.46
CA LEU A 207 2.77 -10.38 0.06
C LEU A 207 2.54 -10.22 -1.44
N CYS A 208 1.97 -9.09 -1.84
CA CYS A 208 2.06 -8.64 -3.23
C CYS A 208 3.47 -8.11 -3.54
N PRO A 209 3.92 -8.16 -4.80
CA PRO A 209 5.11 -7.43 -5.20
C PRO A 209 4.99 -5.93 -4.91
N TYR A 210 6.14 -5.26 -4.80
CA TYR A 210 6.19 -3.81 -4.75
C TYR A 210 5.63 -3.22 -6.06
N ILE A 211 4.69 -2.30 -5.92
CA ILE A 211 4.13 -1.53 -7.02
C ILE A 211 3.91 -0.07 -6.57
N VAL A 212 3.95 0.86 -7.53
CA VAL A 212 3.52 2.24 -7.32
C VAL A 212 2.12 2.36 -7.92
N PRO A 213 1.05 2.44 -7.10
CA PRO A 213 -0.29 2.58 -7.64
C PRO A 213 -0.47 3.91 -8.38
N ASN A 214 -1.49 3.95 -9.24
CA ASN A 214 -1.87 5.17 -9.94
C ASN A 214 -2.14 6.31 -8.93
N GLN A 215 -1.68 7.51 -9.28
CA GLN A 215 -1.86 8.72 -8.45
C GLN A 215 -1.18 8.68 -7.07
N LYS A 216 -0.28 7.71 -6.82
CA LYS A 216 0.56 7.68 -5.62
C LYS A 216 2.01 7.98 -5.99
N PHE A 217 2.73 8.65 -5.08
CA PHE A 217 4.15 8.94 -5.25
C PHE A 217 5.03 7.78 -4.78
N LEU A 218 4.75 7.23 -3.59
CA LEU A 218 5.46 6.08 -3.05
C LEU A 218 4.71 4.80 -3.36
N GLY A 219 5.44 3.79 -3.83
CA GLY A 219 4.93 2.43 -3.91
C GLY A 219 5.03 1.70 -2.58
N TYR A 220 4.42 0.52 -2.50
CA TYR A 220 4.46 -0.31 -1.30
C TYR A 220 4.33 -1.80 -1.62
N ILE A 221 4.72 -2.62 -0.64
CA ILE A 221 4.49 -4.06 -0.63
C ILE A 221 3.24 -4.30 0.20
N ARG A 222 2.15 -4.70 -0.45
CA ARG A 222 0.85 -4.94 0.21
C ARG A 222 0.82 -6.33 0.86
N PRO A 223 0.53 -6.45 2.17
CA PRO A 223 0.21 -7.73 2.79
C PRO A 223 -1.06 -8.36 2.21
N ARG A 224 -1.12 -9.69 2.13
CA ARG A 224 -2.30 -10.43 1.65
C ARG A 224 -2.94 -11.22 2.78
N ILE A 225 -4.27 -11.29 2.74
CA ILE A 225 -5.05 -12.21 3.54
C ILE A 225 -5.24 -13.48 2.74
N LEU A 226 -4.65 -14.58 3.23
CA LEU A 226 -4.58 -15.83 2.50
C LEU A 226 -5.87 -16.63 2.65
N MET A 227 -6.17 -17.45 1.65
CA MET A 227 -7.40 -18.24 1.62
C MET A 227 -7.35 -19.47 2.54
N SER A 228 -6.14 -19.90 2.91
CA SER A 228 -5.89 -20.92 3.93
C SER A 228 -6.26 -20.47 5.35
N GLN A 229 -6.38 -19.16 5.59
CA GLN A 229 -6.77 -18.61 6.89
C GLN A 229 -8.29 -18.77 7.08
N THR A 230 -8.73 -19.23 8.25
CA THR A 230 -10.17 -19.34 8.57
C THR A 230 -10.64 -18.18 9.43
N HIS A 231 -9.71 -17.48 10.07
CA HIS A 231 -9.95 -16.28 10.87
C HIS A 231 -8.80 -15.27 10.71
N TRP A 232 -9.07 -13.98 10.94
CA TRP A 232 -8.06 -12.92 10.81
C TRP A 232 -6.86 -13.11 11.75
N LEU A 233 -7.07 -13.74 12.91
CA LEU A 233 -6.01 -14.09 13.88
C LEU A 233 -4.97 -15.08 13.33
N ASP A 234 -5.34 -15.88 12.33
CA ASP A 234 -4.47 -16.89 11.73
C ASP A 234 -3.39 -16.25 10.84
N SER A 235 -3.64 -15.03 10.35
CA SER A 235 -2.66 -14.30 9.55
C SER A 235 -1.42 -14.06 10.39
N PRO A 236 -0.19 -14.27 9.88
CA PRO A 236 1.05 -13.94 10.58
C PRO A 236 1.35 -12.43 10.54
N ILE A 237 0.50 -11.62 9.92
CA ILE A 237 0.70 -10.17 9.79
C ILE A 237 -0.37 -9.40 10.57
N VAL A 238 -1.63 -9.81 10.49
CA VAL A 238 -2.77 -9.02 10.97
C VAL A 238 -2.89 -9.03 12.48
N ASN A 239 -3.10 -7.85 13.08
CA ASN A 239 -3.42 -7.66 14.49
C ASN A 239 -2.46 -8.44 15.42
N LYS A 240 -1.17 -8.32 15.16
CA LYS A 240 -0.09 -9.00 15.92
C LYS A 240 0.51 -8.15 17.01
N GLY A 241 0.02 -6.93 17.18
CA GLY A 241 0.41 -6.13 18.31
C GLY A 241 -0.07 -6.69 19.66
N LYS A 242 0.49 -6.20 20.76
CA LYS A 242 0.11 -6.57 22.13
C LYS A 242 0.00 -5.33 23.02
N VAL A 243 -0.86 -5.38 24.04
CA VAL A 243 -0.91 -4.35 25.09
C VAL A 243 -0.03 -4.79 26.26
N VAL A 244 0.60 -3.82 26.92
CA VAL A 244 1.43 -4.05 28.11
C VAL A 244 0.55 -4.55 29.25
N VAL A 245 0.75 -5.81 29.67
CA VAL A 245 0.03 -6.40 30.82
C VAL A 245 0.91 -6.43 32.08
N ASN A 246 2.24 -6.43 31.91
CA ASN A 246 3.24 -6.45 32.99
C ASN A 246 4.15 -5.21 32.92
N THR A 247 4.41 -4.56 34.05
CA THR A 247 5.19 -3.31 34.11
C THR A 247 6.70 -3.50 33.99
N THR A 248 7.20 -4.75 33.94
CA THR A 248 8.63 -5.09 33.84
C THR A 248 9.11 -5.35 32.41
N ASP A 249 8.20 -5.63 31.47
CA ASP A 249 8.56 -5.94 30.08
C ASP A 249 8.52 -4.66 29.22
N SER A 250 9.64 -4.31 28.58
CA SER A 250 9.71 -3.17 27.67
C SER A 250 9.16 -3.55 26.29
N LEU A 251 7.85 -3.42 26.12
CA LEU A 251 7.16 -3.71 24.88
C LEU A 251 7.27 -2.57 23.87
N ILE A 252 7.65 -2.89 22.63
CA ILE A 252 7.67 -1.93 21.53
C ILE A 252 6.35 -2.00 20.78
N GLY A 253 5.49 -1.00 21.01
CA GLY A 253 4.27 -0.82 20.23
C GLY A 253 4.58 -0.35 18.81
N CYS A 254 3.58 -0.40 17.96
CA CYS A 254 3.70 0.10 16.60
C CYS A 254 3.72 1.62 16.54
N GLU A 255 4.24 2.14 15.44
CA GLU A 255 4.15 3.56 15.14
C GLU A 255 2.72 4.00 14.82
N ASN A 256 2.45 5.29 15.01
CA ASN A 256 1.11 5.85 14.82
C ASN A 256 0.61 5.81 13.37
N SER A 257 1.50 5.67 12.38
CA SER A 257 1.12 5.62 10.97
C SER A 257 1.96 4.63 10.17
N ASP A 258 1.35 4.06 9.14
CA ASP A 258 2.00 3.17 8.17
C ASP A 258 2.79 3.96 7.12
N GLN A 259 3.48 3.29 6.20
CA GLN A 259 4.29 3.94 5.16
C GLN A 259 3.52 4.91 4.26
N ARG A 260 2.22 4.70 4.08
CA ARG A 260 1.35 5.55 3.25
C ARG A 260 0.87 6.78 4.01
N GLY A 261 1.19 6.88 5.30
CA GLY A 261 0.70 7.91 6.21
C GLY A 261 -0.70 7.61 6.73
N VAL A 262 -1.18 6.37 6.60
CA VAL A 262 -2.46 5.93 7.16
C VAL A 262 -2.28 5.72 8.66
N ASN A 263 -3.19 6.27 9.46
CA ASN A 263 -3.12 6.16 10.91
C ASN A 263 -3.45 4.74 11.35
N ARG A 264 -2.61 4.17 12.21
CA ARG A 264 -2.90 2.90 12.88
C ARG A 264 -3.84 3.11 14.05
N ASN A 265 -4.51 2.04 14.46
CA ASN A 265 -5.34 2.09 15.65
C ASN A 265 -4.51 2.41 16.90
N THR A 266 -5.04 3.23 17.81
CA THR A 266 -4.36 3.57 19.06
C THR A 266 -4.23 2.38 20.01
N ASN A 267 -5.12 1.38 19.89
CA ASN A 267 -4.97 0.12 20.59
C ASN A 267 -4.00 -0.78 19.82
N ASN A 268 -2.81 -0.95 20.41
CA ASN A 268 -1.74 -1.73 19.80
C ASN A 268 -2.12 -3.18 19.48
N THR A 269 -3.15 -3.79 20.11
CA THR A 269 -3.57 -5.16 19.70
C THR A 269 -4.01 -5.27 18.25
N PHE A 270 -4.41 -4.15 17.63
CA PHE A 270 -4.80 -4.13 16.22
C PHE A 270 -3.64 -3.81 15.27
N CYS A 271 -2.41 -3.70 15.77
CA CYS A 271 -1.31 -3.38 14.89
C CYS A 271 -0.91 -4.57 14.00
N ASP A 272 -0.76 -4.31 12.70
CA ASP A 272 -0.17 -5.25 11.75
C ASP A 272 1.37 -5.20 11.71
N ARG A 273 2.01 -6.34 11.44
CA ARG A 273 3.45 -6.37 11.20
C ARG A 273 3.81 -5.72 9.86
N GLY A 274 4.97 -5.07 9.82
CA GLY A 274 5.54 -4.49 8.62
C GLY A 274 5.18 -3.03 8.43
N ALA A 275 5.55 -2.49 7.26
CA ALA A 275 5.43 -1.08 6.93
C ALA A 275 4.00 -0.63 6.60
N ILE A 276 3.10 -1.58 6.29
CA ILE A 276 1.72 -1.31 5.86
C ILE A 276 0.75 -1.84 6.92
N GLU A 277 -0.27 -1.05 7.23
CA GLU A 277 -1.47 -1.49 7.97
C GLU A 277 -2.51 -1.92 6.94
N ILE A 278 -3.17 -3.05 7.11
CA ILE A 278 -4.21 -3.50 6.18
C ILE A 278 -5.46 -2.64 6.39
N GLU A 279 -5.84 -1.91 5.35
CA GLU A 279 -7.05 -1.10 5.35
C GLU A 279 -8.21 -1.84 4.69
N VAL A 280 -9.33 -1.94 5.42
CA VAL A 280 -10.59 -2.45 4.88
C VAL A 280 -11.59 -1.29 4.80
N PRO A 281 -12.05 -0.93 3.58
CA PRO A 281 -12.91 0.23 3.40
C PRO A 281 -14.28 -0.02 4.02
N THR A 282 -14.71 0.88 4.89
CA THR A 282 -16.06 0.86 5.51
C THR A 282 -17.12 1.54 4.65
N THR A 283 -16.69 2.40 3.72
CA THR A 283 -17.55 3.09 2.75
C THR A 283 -16.85 3.12 1.39
N ILE A 284 -17.60 2.86 0.33
CA ILE A 284 -17.11 2.95 -1.04
C ILE A 284 -17.81 4.08 -1.78
N SER A 285 -17.01 4.86 -2.52
CA SER A 285 -17.50 5.95 -3.37
C SER A 285 -18.38 5.43 -4.51
N LEU A 286 -19.29 6.28 -5.00
CA LEU A 286 -20.05 6.02 -6.21
C LEU A 286 -19.10 5.82 -7.40
N ILE A 287 -19.30 4.76 -8.17
CA ILE A 287 -18.68 4.58 -9.50
C ILE A 287 -19.72 4.73 -10.59
N GLY A 288 -19.30 5.19 -11.77
CA GLY A 288 -20.23 5.44 -12.86
C GLY A 288 -19.58 5.99 -14.10
N GLU A 289 -20.33 5.96 -15.20
CA GLU A 289 -19.93 6.47 -16.51
C GLU A 289 -21.16 6.94 -17.28
N ASP A 290 -20.96 7.99 -18.10
CA ASP A 290 -21.96 8.50 -19.03
C ASP A 290 -21.73 7.88 -20.41
N LEU A 291 -22.78 7.26 -20.97
CA LEU A 291 -22.76 6.52 -22.21
C LEU A 291 -23.61 7.18 -23.28
N ILE A 292 -23.15 7.08 -24.52
CA ILE A 292 -24.00 7.23 -25.71
C ILE A 292 -24.65 5.86 -26.00
N ALA A 293 -25.90 5.86 -26.46
CA ALA A 293 -26.61 4.65 -26.89
C ALA A 293 -25.74 3.74 -27.77
N GLY A 294 -25.61 2.46 -27.38
CA GLY A 294 -24.76 1.47 -28.04
C GLY A 294 -23.35 1.32 -27.45
N GLN A 295 -22.93 2.19 -26.52
CA GLN A 295 -21.66 2.05 -25.80
C GLN A 295 -21.76 1.08 -24.62
N VAL A 296 -20.60 0.66 -24.13
CA VAL A 296 -20.40 -0.22 -22.98
C VAL A 296 -19.56 0.54 -21.96
N ALA A 297 -19.97 0.55 -20.70
CA ALA A 297 -19.21 1.19 -19.63
C ALA A 297 -18.09 0.29 -19.11
N LYS A 298 -16.95 0.91 -18.79
CA LYS A 298 -15.75 0.27 -18.25
C LYS A 298 -15.38 0.93 -16.92
N LEU A 299 -15.72 0.25 -15.84
CA LEU A 299 -15.49 0.72 -14.48
C LEU A 299 -14.44 -0.15 -13.79
N SER A 300 -13.97 0.28 -12.62
CA SER A 300 -13.14 -0.56 -11.76
C SER A 300 -13.46 -0.30 -10.30
N VAL A 301 -13.37 -1.36 -9.49
CA VAL A 301 -13.40 -1.28 -8.03
C VAL A 301 -12.04 -1.52 -7.41
N ALA A 302 -10.98 -1.79 -8.19
CA ALA A 302 -9.66 -2.19 -7.68
C ALA A 302 -9.13 -1.24 -6.60
N ASP A 303 -9.18 0.07 -6.86
CA ASP A 303 -8.70 1.10 -5.92
C ASP A 303 -9.65 1.34 -4.72
N LEU A 304 -10.84 0.72 -4.75
CA LEU A 304 -11.90 0.89 -3.75
C LEU A 304 -12.00 -0.28 -2.77
N LEU A 305 -11.23 -1.36 -2.96
CA LEU A 305 -11.23 -2.54 -2.08
C LEU A 305 -10.25 -2.42 -0.91
N GLY A 306 -9.54 -1.30 -0.79
CA GLY A 306 -8.46 -1.13 0.18
C GLY A 306 -7.33 -2.12 -0.09
N ASP A 307 -6.92 -2.85 0.95
CA ASP A 307 -5.84 -3.82 0.85
C ASP A 307 -6.32 -5.27 0.62
N SER A 308 -7.61 -5.45 0.33
CA SER A 308 -8.21 -6.77 0.13
C SER A 308 -8.25 -7.19 -1.34
N ASP A 309 -8.38 -8.50 -1.55
CA ASP A 309 -8.56 -9.10 -2.87
C ASP A 309 -9.98 -9.64 -3.04
N LEU A 310 -10.48 -9.67 -4.27
CA LEU A 310 -11.73 -10.35 -4.58
C LEU A 310 -11.56 -11.87 -4.48
N LEU A 311 -12.57 -12.55 -3.94
CA LEU A 311 -12.62 -14.01 -3.98
C LEU A 311 -12.78 -14.51 -5.42
N SER A 312 -12.16 -15.65 -5.73
CA SER A 312 -12.41 -16.37 -6.97
C SER A 312 -13.81 -17.00 -7.00
N LYS A 313 -14.25 -17.40 -8.20
CA LYS A 313 -15.54 -18.08 -8.40
C LYS A 313 -15.68 -19.36 -7.54
N THR A 314 -14.60 -20.12 -7.44
CA THR A 314 -14.55 -21.39 -6.67
C THR A 314 -14.69 -21.12 -5.17
N GLU A 315 -14.05 -20.07 -4.68
CA GLU A 315 -14.13 -19.69 -3.26
C GLU A 315 -15.51 -19.18 -2.89
N CYS A 316 -16.19 -18.47 -3.80
CA CYS A 316 -17.58 -18.10 -3.62
C CYS A 316 -18.50 -19.32 -3.50
N ALA A 317 -18.31 -20.33 -4.34
CA ALA A 317 -19.07 -21.56 -4.25
C ALA A 317 -18.86 -22.28 -2.91
N SER A 318 -17.62 -22.29 -2.41
CA SER A 318 -17.27 -22.86 -1.09
C SER A 318 -17.89 -22.05 0.06
N LEU A 319 -17.76 -20.73 0.04
CA LEU A 319 -18.25 -19.83 1.09
C LEU A 319 -19.77 -19.95 1.25
N PHE A 320 -20.51 -19.93 0.14
CA PHE A 320 -21.97 -20.01 0.15
C PHE A 320 -22.52 -21.44 0.08
N LYS A 321 -21.63 -22.44 0.05
CA LYS A 321 -22.00 -23.88 -0.05
C LYS A 321 -22.97 -24.15 -1.21
N SER A 322 -22.76 -23.48 -2.35
CA SER A 322 -23.63 -23.54 -3.52
C SER A 322 -22.82 -23.41 -4.82
N ALA A 323 -23.04 -24.31 -5.77
CA ALA A 323 -22.37 -24.29 -7.08
C ALA A 323 -22.80 -23.10 -7.97
N LYS A 324 -23.97 -22.50 -7.69
CA LYS A 324 -24.53 -21.38 -8.45
C LYS A 324 -24.85 -20.20 -7.53
N ALA A 325 -24.78 -19.00 -8.08
CA ALA A 325 -25.24 -17.80 -7.40
C ALA A 325 -26.77 -17.82 -7.19
N PRO A 326 -27.33 -16.97 -6.32
CA PRO A 326 -28.77 -16.92 -6.06
C PRO A 326 -29.65 -16.66 -7.29
N ASN A 327 -29.09 -16.07 -8.35
CA ASN A 327 -29.76 -15.85 -9.63
C ASN A 327 -29.73 -17.08 -10.56
N GLY A 328 -29.16 -18.21 -10.12
CA GLY A 328 -29.00 -19.44 -10.91
C GLY A 328 -27.83 -19.45 -11.88
N GLU A 329 -27.11 -18.33 -12.03
CA GLU A 329 -25.91 -18.23 -12.88
C GLU A 329 -24.66 -18.74 -12.14
N GLU A 330 -23.54 -18.85 -12.86
CA GLU A 330 -22.25 -19.10 -12.22
C GLU A 330 -21.83 -17.93 -11.35
N TRP A 331 -21.10 -18.23 -10.27
CA TRP A 331 -20.46 -17.21 -9.47
C TRP A 331 -19.52 -16.37 -10.34
N GLN A 332 -19.57 -15.07 -10.11
CA GLN A 332 -18.55 -14.14 -10.58
C GLN A 332 -17.55 -13.87 -9.45
N PRO A 333 -16.31 -13.43 -9.77
CA PRO A 333 -15.36 -12.94 -8.78
C PRO A 333 -15.97 -11.96 -7.79
N GLY A 334 -15.44 -11.95 -6.57
CA GLY A 334 -15.98 -11.17 -5.46
C GLY A 334 -17.38 -11.62 -5.03
N CYS A 335 -17.82 -12.80 -5.45
CA CYS A 335 -19.17 -13.31 -5.21
C CYS A 335 -20.25 -12.30 -5.59
N MET A 336 -20.01 -11.58 -6.69
CA MET A 336 -20.74 -10.35 -7.03
C MET A 336 -22.24 -10.58 -7.09
N ARG A 337 -22.99 -9.71 -6.43
CA ARG A 337 -24.45 -9.64 -6.52
C ARG A 337 -24.88 -8.22 -6.87
N VAL A 338 -25.77 -8.12 -7.85
CA VAL A 338 -26.46 -6.86 -8.14
C VAL A 338 -27.66 -6.74 -7.22
N GLN A 339 -27.64 -5.77 -6.33
CA GLN A 339 -28.77 -5.39 -5.50
C GLN A 339 -29.48 -4.20 -6.14
N GLN A 340 -30.73 -4.42 -6.55
CA GLN A 340 -31.55 -3.35 -7.12
C GLN A 340 -31.98 -2.39 -6.01
N THR A 341 -31.96 -1.09 -6.33
CA THR A 341 -32.39 -0.05 -5.38
C THR A 341 -33.86 0.32 -5.60
N GLN A 342 -34.21 0.76 -6.81
CA GLN A 342 -35.55 1.26 -7.16
C GLN A 342 -36.14 0.57 -8.40
N THR A 343 -35.31 0.25 -9.39
CA THR A 343 -35.74 -0.33 -10.67
C THR A 343 -34.94 -1.58 -10.98
N VAL A 344 -35.45 -2.43 -11.87
CA VAL A 344 -34.65 -3.50 -12.46
C VAL A 344 -33.51 -2.87 -13.27
N SER A 345 -32.30 -3.42 -13.14
CA SER A 345 -31.15 -2.91 -13.90
C SER A 345 -31.41 -2.98 -15.39
N LYS A 346 -30.99 -1.93 -16.09
CA LYS A 346 -31.16 -1.72 -17.52
C LYS A 346 -30.00 -2.30 -18.34
N GLY A 347 -29.18 -3.16 -17.74
CA GLY A 347 -28.04 -3.79 -18.37
C GLY A 347 -27.52 -5.01 -17.63
N LYS A 348 -26.41 -5.57 -18.12
CA LYS A 348 -25.70 -6.70 -17.52
C LYS A 348 -24.33 -6.26 -17.04
N VAL A 349 -24.00 -6.63 -15.80
CA VAL A 349 -22.70 -6.38 -15.17
C VAL A 349 -21.88 -7.66 -15.18
N VAL A 350 -20.62 -7.56 -15.57
CA VAL A 350 -19.60 -8.60 -15.40
C VAL A 350 -18.38 -8.01 -14.70
N ILE A 351 -17.77 -8.76 -13.79
CA ILE A 351 -16.55 -8.40 -13.06
C ILE A 351 -15.49 -9.49 -13.20
N ASP A 352 -14.21 -9.10 -13.23
CA ASP A 352 -13.07 -10.01 -13.13
C ASP A 352 -12.42 -10.01 -11.73
N GLU A 353 -11.45 -10.90 -11.47
CA GLU A 353 -10.77 -10.97 -10.17
C GLU A 353 -9.86 -9.77 -9.87
N LEU A 354 -9.54 -8.95 -10.87
CA LEU A 354 -8.80 -7.70 -10.70
C LEU A 354 -9.74 -6.53 -10.37
N GLY A 355 -11.06 -6.76 -10.35
CA GLY A 355 -12.05 -5.73 -10.07
C GLY A 355 -12.42 -4.85 -11.26
N ASN A 356 -12.04 -5.23 -12.49
CA ASN A 356 -12.51 -4.54 -13.68
C ASN A 356 -13.96 -4.93 -13.96
N ILE A 357 -14.80 -3.93 -14.20
CA ILE A 357 -16.23 -4.09 -14.41
C ILE A 357 -16.58 -3.69 -15.83
N THR A 358 -17.37 -4.53 -16.49
CA THR A 358 -18.01 -4.23 -17.78
C THR A 358 -19.52 -4.19 -17.59
N TYR A 359 -20.12 -3.04 -17.91
CA TYR A 359 -21.57 -2.89 -17.93
C TYR A 359 -22.07 -2.77 -19.38
N THR A 360 -22.93 -3.69 -19.79
CA THR A 360 -23.53 -3.73 -21.14
C THR A 360 -25.01 -3.35 -21.05
N PRO A 361 -25.45 -2.21 -21.60
CA PRO A 361 -26.86 -1.83 -21.63
C PRO A 361 -27.73 -2.84 -22.41
N ASN A 362 -28.93 -3.13 -21.91
CA ASN A 362 -29.94 -3.97 -22.57
C ASN A 362 -30.87 -3.11 -23.46
N GLY A 363 -30.28 -2.38 -24.40
CA GLY A 363 -30.99 -1.49 -25.32
C GLY A 363 -30.54 -0.04 -25.24
N ALA A 364 -31.21 0.83 -25.98
CA ALA A 364 -30.95 2.26 -26.08
C ALA A 364 -31.99 3.05 -25.26
N TRP A 365 -31.85 3.01 -23.95
CA TRP A 365 -32.69 3.77 -23.03
C TRP A 365 -32.10 5.17 -22.80
N HIS A 366 -32.92 6.07 -22.25
CA HIS A 366 -32.48 7.41 -21.85
C HIS A 366 -32.68 7.58 -20.34
N GLY A 367 -31.71 8.21 -19.67
CA GLY A 367 -31.74 8.48 -18.23
C GLY A 367 -30.63 7.74 -17.49
N ALA A 368 -30.88 7.30 -16.25
CA ALA A 368 -29.91 6.61 -15.41
C ALA A 368 -30.32 5.17 -15.06
N ASP A 369 -29.34 4.30 -14.85
CA ASP A 369 -29.45 3.00 -14.17
C ASP A 369 -28.64 3.07 -12.86
N ILE A 370 -29.31 2.84 -11.73
CA ILE A 370 -28.74 3.01 -10.39
C ILE A 370 -28.95 1.74 -9.57
N PHE A 371 -27.87 1.09 -9.19
CA PHE A 371 -27.88 -0.16 -8.43
C PHE A 371 -26.68 -0.25 -7.50
N ARG A 372 -26.68 -1.25 -6.63
CA ARG A 372 -25.53 -1.58 -5.78
C ARG A 372 -24.90 -2.89 -6.19
N LEU A 373 -23.58 -2.95 -6.15
CA LEU A 373 -22.85 -4.21 -6.19
C LEU A 373 -22.49 -4.61 -4.76
N GLN A 374 -22.81 -5.85 -4.40
CA GLN A 374 -22.31 -6.48 -3.17
C GLN A 374 -21.15 -7.38 -3.56
N LEU A 375 -19.99 -7.15 -2.93
CA LEU A 375 -18.75 -7.86 -3.19
C LEU A 375 -18.19 -8.46 -1.89
N VAL A 376 -17.65 -9.66 -1.97
CA VAL A 376 -16.94 -10.34 -0.89
C VAL A 376 -15.44 -10.27 -1.20
N THR A 377 -14.66 -9.90 -0.20
CA THR A 377 -13.21 -9.82 -0.28
C THR A 377 -12.55 -10.79 0.69
N THR A 378 -11.23 -10.96 0.57
CA THR A 378 -10.44 -11.82 1.45
C THR A 378 -10.52 -11.42 2.93
N THR A 379 -10.84 -10.15 3.24
CA THR A 379 -11.08 -9.68 4.62
C THR A 379 -12.54 -9.80 5.03
N THR A 380 -13.49 -9.35 4.20
CA THR A 380 -14.91 -9.34 4.60
C THR A 380 -15.52 -10.72 4.71
N ARG A 381 -14.92 -11.75 4.10
CA ARG A 381 -15.37 -13.15 4.26
C ARG A 381 -15.34 -13.65 5.71
N PHE A 382 -14.60 -12.99 6.61
CA PHE A 382 -14.57 -13.33 8.04
C PHE A 382 -15.79 -12.79 8.80
N ASP A 383 -16.57 -11.88 8.21
CA ASP A 383 -17.82 -11.42 8.81
C ASP A 383 -18.94 -12.42 8.49
N GLU A 384 -19.37 -13.17 9.51
CA GLU A 384 -20.41 -14.19 9.38
C GLU A 384 -21.82 -13.60 9.19
N HIS A 385 -22.02 -12.31 9.47
CA HIS A 385 -23.31 -11.65 9.37
C HIS A 385 -23.47 -10.88 8.07
N VAL A 386 -22.44 -10.12 7.68
CA VAL A 386 -22.44 -9.28 6.48
C VAL A 386 -21.08 -9.37 5.77
N PRO A 387 -20.84 -10.42 4.96
CA PRO A 387 -19.54 -10.60 4.28
C PRO A 387 -19.34 -9.65 3.09
N PHE A 388 -20.21 -8.65 2.91
CA PHE A 388 -20.29 -7.84 1.71
C PHE A 388 -19.81 -6.41 1.94
N ILE A 389 -19.00 -5.91 1.02
CA ILE A 389 -18.84 -4.48 0.80
C ILE A 389 -19.82 -4.04 -0.28
N GLU A 390 -20.50 -2.91 -0.05
CA GLU A 390 -21.45 -2.34 -1.00
C GLU A 390 -20.81 -1.22 -1.83
N VAL A 391 -20.93 -1.32 -3.15
CA VAL A 391 -20.49 -0.31 -4.11
C VAL A 391 -21.71 0.28 -4.80
N ASN A 392 -21.91 1.59 -4.69
CA ASN A 392 -22.96 2.28 -5.45
C ASN A 392 -22.50 2.45 -6.90
N VAL A 393 -23.38 2.14 -7.86
CA VAL A 393 -23.12 2.29 -9.29
C VAL A 393 -24.20 3.14 -9.94
N GLN A 394 -23.78 4.10 -10.78
CA GLN A 394 -24.68 4.91 -11.60
C GLN A 394 -24.17 4.96 -13.05
N ILE A 395 -24.96 4.45 -13.99
CA ILE A 395 -24.71 4.59 -15.43
C ILE A 395 -25.74 5.54 -16.01
N VAL A 396 -25.31 6.56 -16.73
CA VAL A 396 -26.22 7.44 -17.47
C VAL A 396 -26.13 7.10 -18.95
N GLN A 397 -27.25 6.99 -19.65
CA GLN A 397 -27.26 6.80 -21.09
C GLN A 397 -28.04 7.92 -21.78
N GLU A 398 -27.38 8.51 -22.78
CA GLU A 398 -27.90 9.57 -23.62
C GLU A 398 -28.06 9.08 -25.08
N PRO A 399 -29.11 9.51 -25.81
CA PRO A 399 -29.20 9.25 -27.23
C PRO A 399 -28.07 9.96 -27.98
N GLN A 400 -27.66 9.39 -29.11
CA GLN A 400 -26.69 10.05 -29.99
C GLN A 400 -27.33 11.30 -30.60
N ASN A 401 -27.01 12.47 -30.05
CA ASN A 401 -27.49 13.74 -30.56
C ASN A 401 -26.78 14.08 -31.87
N HIS A 402 -27.37 13.68 -32.99
CA HIS A 402 -27.13 14.35 -34.26
C HIS A 402 -27.97 15.62 -34.29
N MET A 403 -27.41 16.73 -33.80
CA MET A 403 -27.93 18.04 -34.21
C MET A 403 -27.53 18.25 -35.66
N GLU A 404 -28.38 17.83 -36.60
CA GLU A 404 -28.32 18.41 -37.93
C GLU A 404 -28.60 19.91 -37.76
N SER A 405 -27.62 20.75 -38.11
CA SER A 405 -27.91 22.14 -38.35
C SER A 405 -28.85 22.17 -39.54
N ASP A 406 -30.15 22.27 -39.28
CA ASP A 406 -31.07 22.83 -40.23
C ASP A 406 -30.56 24.25 -40.49
N LYS A 407 -29.71 24.38 -41.51
CA LYS A 407 -29.54 25.63 -42.20
C LYS A 407 -30.94 25.95 -42.70
N ILE A 408 -31.67 26.72 -41.91
CA ILE A 408 -32.88 27.41 -42.35
C ILE A 408 -32.45 28.07 -43.66
N LYS A 409 -32.91 27.54 -44.79
CA LYS A 409 -32.75 28.23 -46.07
C LYS A 409 -33.55 29.50 -45.88
N THR A 410 -32.87 30.60 -45.59
CA THR A 410 -33.41 31.95 -45.66
C THR A 410 -33.64 32.29 -47.14
N SER A 411 -34.57 31.56 -47.76
CA SER A 411 -35.23 31.92 -49.00
C SER A 411 -36.32 32.93 -48.66
N GLY A 412 -35.91 34.16 -48.40
CA GLY A 412 -36.81 35.28 -48.11
C GLY A 412 -36.04 36.59 -48.19
N GLY A 413 -36.15 37.25 -49.33
CA GLY A 413 -35.36 38.42 -49.70
C GLY A 413 -35.57 39.66 -48.84
N SER A 414 -34.53 40.50 -48.85
CA SER A 414 -34.58 41.96 -49.04
C SER A 414 -35.67 42.79 -48.31
N THR A 415 -35.83 42.65 -46.99
CA THR A 415 -36.63 43.64 -46.21
C THR A 415 -35.95 44.21 -44.98
N GLY A 416 -34.71 43.80 -44.66
CA GLY A 416 -33.93 44.37 -43.53
C GLY A 416 -33.03 45.55 -43.90
N ILE A 417 -32.46 45.58 -45.12
CA ILE A 417 -31.48 46.61 -45.51
C ILE A 417 -32.17 47.94 -45.90
N LEU A 418 -33.39 47.88 -46.46
CA LEU A 418 -34.15 49.09 -46.80
C LEU A 418 -34.67 49.83 -45.55
N SER A 419 -34.98 49.11 -44.47
CA SER A 419 -35.39 49.76 -43.19
C SER A 419 -34.20 50.46 -42.51
N LEU A 420 -33.00 49.89 -42.62
CA LEU A 420 -31.76 50.51 -42.15
C LEU A 420 -31.40 51.78 -42.94
N LEU A 421 -31.54 51.76 -44.27
CA LEU A 421 -31.29 52.96 -45.11
C LEU A 421 -32.32 54.07 -44.85
N GLY A 422 -33.59 53.72 -44.59
CA GLY A 422 -34.62 54.69 -44.18
C GLY A 422 -34.30 55.40 -42.86
N LEU A 423 -33.71 54.70 -41.88
CA LEU A 423 -33.29 55.31 -40.62
C LEU A 423 -32.13 56.30 -40.79
N PHE A 424 -31.16 56.00 -41.67
CA PHE A 424 -30.04 56.91 -41.93
C PHE A 424 -30.47 58.18 -42.69
N ALA A 425 -31.46 58.09 -43.58
CA ALA A 425 -32.04 59.25 -44.26
C ALA A 425 -32.73 60.23 -43.28
N LEU A 426 -33.42 59.70 -42.26
CA LEU A 426 -34.07 60.50 -41.22
C LEU A 426 -33.06 61.19 -40.28
N ILE A 427 -31.89 60.61 -40.06
CA ILE A 427 -30.80 61.23 -39.28
C ILE A 427 -30.16 62.39 -40.05
N LEU A 428 -30.06 62.29 -41.38
CA LEU A 428 -29.54 63.38 -42.23
C LEU A 428 -30.52 64.54 -42.40
N MET A 429 -31.84 64.31 -42.32
CA MET A 429 -32.85 65.38 -42.40
C MET A 429 -33.03 66.17 -41.09
N ARG A 430 -32.45 65.73 -39.97
CA ARG A 430 -32.51 66.46 -38.69
C ARG A 430 -31.38 67.50 -38.52
N ARG A 431 -30.53 67.67 -39.53
CA ARG A 431 -29.50 68.73 -39.61
C ARG A 431 -29.73 69.60 -40.85
N LYS A 432 -30.87 70.27 -40.89
CA LYS A 432 -31.08 71.52 -41.62
C LYS A 432 -31.97 72.43 -40.80
#